data_AF-A0A2T4D3T0-F1
#
_entry.id   AF-A0A2T4D3T0-F1
#
_cell.length_a   1.000
_cell.length_b   1.000
_cell.length_c   1.000
_cell.angle_alpha   90.00
_cell.angle_beta   90.00
_cell.angle_gamma   90.00
#
_symmetry.space_group_name_H-M   'P 1'
#
loop_
_entity.id
_entity.type
_entity.pdbx_description
1 polymer ?
#
loop_
_entity_poly.entity_id
_entity_poly.type
_entity_poly.pdbx_seq_one_letter_code
_entity_poly.pdbx_strand_id
1 'polypeptide(L)' 'GKGTADEKFAALEAAGVKTVRSLAEIGKALREKTGW' A
#
# COMPACT_ATOMS: atom_id res chain seq x y z
N GLY A 1 13.38 -14.46 5.05
CA GLY A 1 14.38 -13.40 4.78
C GLY A 1 13.95 -12.15 5.49
N LYS A 2 14.88 -11.47 6.19
CA LYS A 2 14.61 -10.19 6.88
C LYS A 2 14.08 -9.19 5.85
N GLY A 3 12.91 -8.64 6.13
CA GLY A 3 12.23 -7.62 5.34
C GLY A 3 11.46 -6.75 6.32
N THR A 4 12.00 -5.58 6.67
CA THR A 4 11.31 -4.60 7.53
C THR A 4 9.99 -4.18 6.88
N ALA A 5 9.08 -3.60 7.65
CA ALA A 5 7.84 -3.08 7.07
C ALA A 5 8.14 -2.09 5.93
N ASP A 6 9.15 -1.24 6.11
CA ASP A 6 9.57 -0.26 5.10
C ASP A 6 10.11 -0.92 3.82
N GLU A 7 10.92 -1.97 3.94
CA GLU A 7 11.42 -2.72 2.78
C GLU A 7 10.28 -3.37 1.99
N LYS A 8 9.25 -3.88 2.69
CA LYS A 8 8.06 -4.43 2.04
C LYS A 8 7.24 -3.34 1.35
N PHE A 9 7.02 -2.21 2.00
CA PHE A 9 6.31 -1.08 1.41
C PHE A 9 7.03 -0.53 0.18
N ALA A 10 8.36 -0.37 0.25
CA ALA A 10 9.18 0.07 -0.87
C ALA A 10 9.10 -0.89 -2.06
N ALA A 11 9.14 -2.22 -1.82
CA ALA A 11 8.99 -3.21 -2.88
C ALA A 11 7.60 -3.16 -3.55
N LEU A 12 6.53 -2.96 -2.76
CA LEU A 12 5.16 -2.82 -3.28
C LEU A 12 5.00 -1.54 -4.10
N GLU A 13 5.52 -0.42 -3.63
CA GLU A 13 5.47 0.86 -4.34
C GLU A 13 6.28 0.81 -5.64
N ALA A 14 7.46 0.18 -5.64
CA ALA A 14 8.26 -0.06 -6.84
C ALA A 14 7.53 -0.93 -7.88
N ALA A 15 6.65 -1.84 -7.44
CA ALA A 15 5.77 -2.62 -8.30
C ALA A 15 4.50 -1.87 -8.75
N GLY A 16 4.35 -0.59 -8.39
CA GLY A 16 3.19 0.24 -8.74
C GLY A 16 1.97 0.01 -7.84
N VAL A 17 2.11 -0.73 -6.74
CA VAL A 17 1.02 -0.99 -5.80
C VAL A 17 0.80 0.26 -4.93
N LYS A 18 -0.46 0.68 -4.80
CA LYS A 18 -0.84 1.73 -3.83
C LYS A 18 -0.82 1.15 -2.42
N THR A 19 -0.01 1.75 -1.56
CA THR A 19 0.15 1.36 -0.16
C THR A 19 -0.52 2.40 0.75
N VAL A 20 -0.88 1.97 1.96
CA VAL A 20 -1.33 2.84 3.06
C VAL A 20 -0.59 2.48 4.33
N ARG A 21 -0.27 3.48 5.16
CA ARG A 21 0.44 3.29 6.43
C ARG A 21 -0.50 3.09 7.63
N SER A 22 -1.79 3.30 7.43
CA SER A 22 -2.85 3.05 8.41
C SER A 22 -3.96 2.23 7.78
N LEU A 23 -4.46 1.23 8.50
CA LEU A 23 -5.61 0.44 8.08
C LEU A 23 -6.88 1.30 7.97
N ALA A 24 -6.98 2.41 8.70
CA ALA A 24 -8.11 3.33 8.60
C ALA A 24 -8.27 3.91 7.18
N GLU A 25 -7.16 4.03 6.43
CA GLU A 25 -7.15 4.63 5.09
C GLU A 25 -7.39 3.62 3.95
N ILE A 26 -7.49 2.32 4.24
CA ILE A 26 -7.52 1.29 3.19
C ILE A 26 -8.76 1.40 2.28
N GLY A 27 -9.92 1.70 2.86
CA GLY A 27 -11.17 1.86 2.10
C GLY A 27 -11.14 3.07 1.16
N LYS A 28 -10.54 4.18 1.62
CA LYS A 28 -10.33 5.37 0.80
C LYS A 28 -9.39 5.08 -0.38
N ALA A 29 -8.27 4.41 -0.13
CA ALA A 29 -7.32 4.04 -1.17
C ALA A 29 -7.93 3.09 -2.21
N LEU A 30 -8.80 2.16 -1.79
CA LEU A 30 -9.54 1.30 -2.70
C LEU A 30 -10.46 2.13 -3.60
N ARG A 31 -11.30 2.98 -3.02
CA ARG A 31 -12.21 3.88 -3.76
C ARG A 31 -11.47 4.76 -4.77
N GLU A 32 -10.33 5.33 -4.39
CA GLU A 32 -9.49 6.13 -5.30
C GLU A 32 -8.97 5.33 -6.51
N LYS A 33 -8.68 4.04 -6.32
CA LYS A 33 -8.12 3.18 -7.38
C LYS A 33 -9.18 2.54 -8.28
N THR A 34 -10.35 2.22 -7.74
CA THR A 34 -11.39 1.46 -8.46
C THR A 34 -12.59 2.30 -8.87
N GLY A 35 -12.79 3.48 -8.28
CA GLY A 35 -13.95 4.34 -8.56
C GLY A 35 -15.29 3.83 -7.99
N TRP A 36 -15.25 2.88 -7.05
CA TRP A 36 -16.42 2.37 -6.31
C TRP A 36 -16.93 3.38 -5.28
#